data_AF-A0A830D263-F1
#
_entry.id   AF-A0A830D263-F1
#
_cell.length_a   1.000
_cell.length_b   1.000
_cell.length_c   1.000
_cell.angle_alpha   90.00
_cell.angle_beta   90.00
_cell.angle_gamma   90.00
#
_symmetry.space_group_name_H-M   'P 1'
#
loop_
_entity.id
_entity.type
_entity.pdbx_description
1 polymer ?
#
loop_
_entity_poly.entity_id
_entity_poly.type
_entity_poly.pdbx_seq_one_letter_code
_entity_poly.pdbx_strand_id
1 'polypeptide(L)'
;MSTTKFLCITSCSDFMGRSLNRKKLEFAILSLNSAHYSLPVAPGKFISFAAFRRSHQTVSYRVSTPVSVKTYASLTGGLNYELEASSDGLIRDNDLLIVGPGVLGRIVAEKWLKEHPESRIYGLTLTTDHHDELIKLGIVPSLKGSCMTQTHKFPNVMFCAPPTRNPDYPGEVREATLNWNGEGSFLFTSSSAPYDCNDNGSCDENTPVVPLGRSPKTDTLINVEKLVLEAGGCVDAASLSVTILKKNFHGRIFLGCDNSPLSRQEVMELFNKSGKYSKKFEGFTGTTGPLGKKLNNLKTCAELGWEPKYPSFAQFLETLK
;
A
#
# COMPACT_ATOMS: atom_id res chain seq x y z
N MET A 1 -15.05 -30.04 20.10
CA MET A 1 -15.44 -28.63 19.87
C MET A 1 -14.55 -28.09 18.75
N SER A 2 -15.13 -27.83 17.58
CA SER A 2 -14.40 -27.43 16.37
C SER A 2 -14.00 -25.96 16.47
N THR A 3 -12.71 -25.65 16.38
CA THR A 3 -12.16 -24.28 16.46
C THR A 3 -12.20 -23.59 15.10
N THR A 4 -13.19 -22.73 14.95
CA THR A 4 -13.46 -21.91 13.76
C THR A 4 -12.42 -20.79 13.58
N LYS A 5 -11.88 -20.60 12.36
CA LYS A 5 -10.78 -19.63 12.06
C LYS A 5 -11.23 -18.52 11.13
N PHE A 6 -11.14 -17.26 11.56
CA PHE A 6 -11.59 -16.07 10.80
C PHE A 6 -10.61 -15.61 9.71
N LEU A 7 -11.13 -15.29 8.51
CA LEU A 7 -10.35 -14.73 7.39
C LEU A 7 -10.48 -13.22 7.48
N CYS A 8 -9.35 -12.53 7.57
CA CYS A 8 -9.35 -11.09 7.34
C CYS A 8 -9.32 -10.85 5.82
N ILE A 9 -10.51 -10.76 5.21
CA ILE A 9 -10.64 -10.25 3.84
C ILE A 9 -10.70 -8.73 3.97
N THR A 10 -9.58 -8.05 3.74
CA THR A 10 -9.51 -6.58 3.77
C THR A 10 -10.31 -5.95 2.62
N SER A 11 -10.58 -6.70 1.54
CA SER A 11 -11.55 -6.33 0.51
C SER A 11 -11.78 -7.50 -0.47
N CYS A 12 -12.99 -7.65 -1.00
CA CYS A 12 -13.30 -8.59 -2.10
C CYS A 12 -12.44 -8.37 -3.37
N SER A 13 -11.81 -7.19 -3.53
CA SER A 13 -10.94 -6.90 -4.67
C SER A 13 -9.66 -7.74 -4.71
N ASP A 14 -9.13 -8.18 -3.56
CA ASP A 14 -7.90 -8.99 -3.51
C ASP A 14 -8.13 -10.42 -4.02
N PHE A 15 -9.37 -10.93 -3.94
CA PHE A 15 -9.74 -12.25 -4.46
C PHE A 15 -9.98 -12.22 -5.98
N MET A 16 -10.65 -11.18 -6.49
CA MET A 16 -10.98 -11.06 -7.91
C MET A 16 -9.78 -10.68 -8.80
N GLY A 17 -8.76 -10.01 -8.25
CA GLY A 17 -7.55 -9.62 -8.99
C GLY A 17 -6.72 -10.80 -9.54
N ARG A 18 -6.94 -12.03 -9.05
CA ARG A 18 -6.32 -13.26 -9.59
C ARG A 18 -7.19 -14.02 -10.58
N SER A 19 -8.46 -13.64 -10.76
CA SER A 19 -9.46 -14.40 -11.52
C SER A 19 -9.73 -13.88 -12.94
N LEU A 20 -8.92 -12.93 -13.44
CA LEU A 20 -8.98 -12.44 -14.82
C LEU A 20 -7.80 -12.96 -15.65
N ASN A 21 -7.68 -14.29 -15.78
CA ASN A 21 -7.03 -14.88 -16.94
C ASN A 21 -7.50 -16.32 -17.16
N ARG A 22 -8.50 -16.45 -18.04
CA ARG A 22 -9.28 -17.69 -18.27
C ARG A 22 -8.54 -18.80 -19.03
N LYS A 23 -7.20 -18.77 -19.16
CA LYS A 23 -6.48 -19.71 -20.06
C LYS A 23 -5.16 -20.33 -19.57
N LYS A 24 -4.77 -20.22 -18.30
CA LYS A 24 -3.63 -21.03 -17.79
C LYS A 24 -3.71 -21.22 -16.28
N LEU A 25 -4.49 -22.21 -15.86
CA LEU A 25 -4.46 -22.70 -14.48
C LEU A 25 -3.61 -23.98 -14.45
N GLU A 26 -2.29 -23.83 -14.65
CA GLU A 26 -1.35 -24.83 -14.17
C GLU A 26 -0.99 -24.48 -12.71
N PHE A 27 -1.21 -25.47 -11.85
CA PHE A 27 -1.06 -25.40 -10.41
C PHE A 27 0.39 -25.10 -10.02
N ALA A 28 0.63 -23.96 -9.36
CA ALA A 28 1.83 -23.76 -8.57
C ALA A 28 1.62 -24.35 -7.17
N ILE A 29 2.18 -25.54 -6.97
CA ILE A 29 2.34 -26.23 -5.69
C ILE A 29 3.24 -25.37 -4.79
N LEU A 30 2.71 -24.82 -3.70
CA LEU A 30 3.53 -24.30 -2.60
C LEU A 30 3.70 -25.41 -1.57
N SER A 31 4.69 -26.27 -1.83
CA SER A 31 5.30 -27.15 -0.84
C SER A 31 6.36 -26.34 -0.07
N LEU A 32 6.17 -26.16 1.24
CA LEU A 32 7.23 -25.73 2.15
C LEU A 32 7.77 -26.98 2.85
N ASN A 33 8.74 -27.64 2.21
CA ASN A 33 9.58 -28.63 2.87
C ASN A 33 10.70 -27.91 3.63
N SER A 34 10.65 -27.94 4.95
CA SER A 34 11.80 -27.63 5.81
C SER A 34 12.75 -28.84 5.83
N ALA A 35 13.81 -28.79 5.02
CA ALA A 35 14.92 -29.72 5.15
C ALA A 35 15.84 -29.23 6.28
N HIS A 36 15.89 -29.99 7.36
CA HIS A 36 16.89 -29.85 8.42
C HIS A 36 18.27 -30.20 7.86
N TYR A 37 19.21 -29.28 7.98
CA TYR A 37 20.64 -29.60 7.95
C TYR A 37 21.27 -29.09 9.25
N SER A 38 21.59 -30.05 10.11
CA SER A 38 22.40 -29.87 11.31
C SER A 38 23.88 -29.93 10.93
N LEU A 39 24.67 -28.94 11.34
CA LEU A 39 26.14 -29.08 11.44
C LEU A 39 26.63 -28.51 12.78
N PRO A 40 27.68 -29.10 13.37
CA PRO A 40 27.97 -29.00 14.79
C PRO A 40 28.82 -27.78 15.17
N VAL A 41 28.63 -27.33 16.41
CA VAL A 41 29.47 -26.37 17.12
C VAL A 41 30.62 -27.10 17.81
N ALA A 42 31.83 -26.53 17.78
CA ALA A 42 32.89 -26.83 18.75
C ALA A 42 33.65 -25.55 19.16
N PRO A 43 34.28 -25.49 20.36
CA PRO A 43 34.48 -24.25 21.12
C PRO A 43 35.94 -23.79 21.30
N GLY A 44 36.11 -22.55 21.78
CA GLY A 44 37.36 -21.98 22.35
C GLY A 44 37.87 -20.76 21.55
N LYS A 45 38.38 -19.66 22.13
CA LYS A 45 38.95 -19.38 23.46
C LYS A 45 38.81 -17.89 23.81
N PHE A 46 38.76 -17.63 25.10
CA PHE A 46 38.98 -16.33 25.76
C PHE A 46 40.37 -15.75 25.47
N ILE A 47 40.46 -14.45 25.17
CA ILE A 47 41.59 -13.58 25.54
C ILE A 47 41.03 -12.20 25.92
N SER A 48 41.49 -11.70 27.08
CA SER A 48 41.17 -10.42 27.73
C SER A 48 42.30 -9.39 27.52
N PHE A 49 42.01 -8.13 27.86
CA PHE A 49 42.87 -6.93 28.00
C PHE A 49 43.14 -6.14 26.69
N ALA A 50 43.17 -4.81 26.64
CA ALA A 50 43.18 -3.76 27.66
C ALA A 50 42.56 -2.46 27.11
N ALA A 51 42.15 -1.58 28.02
CA ALA A 51 41.74 -0.21 27.74
C ALA A 51 42.92 0.69 27.33
N PHE A 52 42.72 1.57 26.34
CA PHE A 52 43.56 2.76 26.17
C PHE A 52 42.73 3.98 25.77
N ARG A 53 42.98 5.11 26.46
CA ARG A 53 42.26 6.38 26.38
C ARG A 53 42.81 7.29 25.25
N ARG A 54 41.86 8.05 24.66
CA ARG A 54 41.93 9.42 24.09
C ARG A 54 43.11 9.86 23.21
N SER A 55 42.78 10.45 22.05
CA SER A 55 42.89 11.91 21.87
C SER A 55 42.01 12.42 20.71
N HIS A 56 41.45 13.62 20.89
CA HIS A 56 40.76 14.39 19.85
C HIS A 56 41.79 15.18 19.04
N GLN A 57 41.67 15.20 17.71
CA GLN A 57 42.17 16.29 16.89
C GLN A 57 41.16 16.66 15.79
N THR A 58 40.72 17.91 15.85
CA THR A 58 39.95 18.64 14.85
C THR A 58 40.90 19.19 13.79
N VAL A 59 40.58 19.02 12.51
CA VAL A 59 41.24 19.72 11.40
C VAL A 59 40.18 20.45 10.58
N SER A 60 40.28 21.77 10.53
CA SER A 60 39.45 22.65 9.70
C SER A 60 40.01 22.75 8.29
N TYR A 61 39.16 22.76 7.27
CA TYR A 61 39.52 23.24 5.94
C TYR A 61 38.65 24.43 5.54
N ARG A 62 39.33 25.49 5.09
CA ARG A 62 38.77 26.77 4.64
C ARG A 62 38.22 26.66 3.20
N VAL A 63 37.19 27.45 2.95
CA VAL A 63 36.53 27.70 1.66
C VAL A 63 37.37 28.65 0.79
N SER A 64 37.42 28.39 -0.52
CA SER A 64 37.93 29.31 -1.54
C SER A 64 36.93 29.43 -2.70
N THR A 65 36.81 30.66 -3.21
CA THR A 65 35.82 31.27 -4.12
C THR A 65 35.90 30.85 -5.61
N PRO A 66 34.93 31.26 -6.48
CA PRO A 66 34.58 30.55 -7.71
C PRO A 66 35.36 31.01 -8.96
N VAL A 67 35.51 30.10 -9.91
CA VAL A 67 36.01 30.39 -11.26
C VAL A 67 34.83 30.63 -12.20
N SER A 68 34.88 31.76 -12.89
CA SER A 68 33.92 32.22 -13.90
C SER A 68 34.36 31.74 -15.29
N VAL A 69 33.46 31.18 -16.10
CA VAL A 69 33.71 30.88 -17.51
C VAL A 69 32.59 31.49 -18.36
N LYS A 70 33.00 32.29 -19.34
CA LYS A 70 32.16 32.99 -20.33
C LYS A 70 31.76 32.08 -21.49
N THR A 71 30.62 32.46 -22.05
CA THR A 71 29.81 31.99 -23.18
C THR A 71 30.54 31.75 -24.50
N TYR A 72 30.02 30.80 -25.30
CA TYR A 72 29.97 30.90 -26.76
C TYR A 72 28.56 30.56 -27.25
N ALA A 73 27.98 31.46 -28.03
CA ALA A 73 26.74 31.27 -28.76
C ALA A 73 27.01 30.58 -30.12
N SER A 74 26.08 29.75 -30.58
CA SER A 74 25.94 29.45 -32.01
C SER A 74 24.46 29.23 -32.33
N LEU A 75 23.98 30.00 -33.29
CA LEU A 75 22.65 29.99 -33.89
C LEU A 75 22.63 29.01 -35.06
N THR A 76 21.65 28.11 -35.12
CA THR A 76 20.94 27.77 -36.36
C THR A 76 19.55 27.24 -36.03
N GLY A 77 18.54 27.87 -36.65
CA GLY A 77 17.12 27.67 -36.35
C GLY A 77 16.50 26.41 -36.95
N GLY A 78 15.28 26.12 -36.49
CA GLY A 78 14.46 25.04 -37.00
C GLY A 78 13.12 24.91 -36.31
N LEU A 79 12.18 25.76 -36.72
CA LEU A 79 10.72 25.56 -36.74
C LEU A 79 9.92 25.54 -35.43
N ASN A 80 9.07 26.57 -35.32
CA ASN A 80 8.01 26.76 -34.35
C ASN A 80 7.04 25.57 -34.29
N TYR A 81 6.91 24.98 -33.11
CA TYR A 81 5.68 24.37 -32.60
C TYR A 81 5.50 24.80 -31.13
N GLU A 82 5.69 26.08 -30.86
CA GLU A 82 5.40 26.67 -29.56
C GLU A 82 4.00 27.30 -29.63
N LEU A 83 2.97 26.45 -29.58
CA LEU A 83 1.60 26.88 -29.30
C LEU A 83 0.76 25.66 -28.86
N GLU A 84 0.94 25.22 -27.62
CA GLU A 84 -0.06 24.61 -26.71
C GLU A 84 0.59 24.46 -25.31
N ALA A 85 1.40 25.44 -24.90
CA ALA A 85 2.05 25.46 -23.58
C ALA A 85 1.45 26.59 -22.75
N SER A 86 0.24 26.40 -22.20
CA SER A 86 -0.30 27.35 -21.20
C SER A 86 -1.40 26.81 -20.27
N SER A 87 -1.49 25.49 -20.07
CA SER A 87 -2.30 24.96 -18.94
C SER A 87 -1.74 23.68 -18.31
N ASP A 88 -0.61 23.15 -18.79
CA ASP A 88 -0.17 21.78 -18.51
C ASP A 88 0.67 21.62 -17.23
N GLY A 89 1.02 22.72 -16.55
CA GLY A 89 1.97 22.74 -15.42
C GLY A 89 1.41 23.14 -14.06
N LEU A 90 0.12 23.49 -13.94
CA LEU A 90 -0.48 23.78 -12.63
C LEU A 90 -1.20 22.53 -12.10
N ILE A 91 -0.69 22.00 -11.00
CA ILE A 91 -1.41 21.02 -10.19
C ILE A 91 -2.65 21.70 -9.62
N ARG A 92 -3.83 21.11 -9.85
CA ARG A 92 -5.13 21.60 -9.35
C ARG A 92 -5.43 21.02 -7.98
N ASP A 93 -6.32 21.66 -7.22
CA ASP A 93 -6.68 21.29 -5.85
C ASP A 93 -7.17 19.84 -5.66
N ASN A 94 -7.75 19.24 -6.70
CA ASN A 94 -8.26 17.87 -6.70
C ASN A 94 -7.37 16.89 -7.46
N ASP A 95 -6.19 17.30 -7.92
CA ASP A 95 -5.29 16.38 -8.60
C ASP A 95 -4.77 15.31 -7.64
N LEU A 96 -4.67 14.09 -8.14
CA LEU A 96 -4.39 12.90 -7.35
C LEU A 96 -3.17 12.16 -7.90
N LEU A 97 -2.16 11.99 -7.06
CA LEU A 97 -1.05 11.09 -7.30
C LEU A 97 -1.33 9.72 -6.69
N ILE A 98 -1.24 8.65 -7.48
CA ILE A 98 -1.36 7.27 -7.03
C ILE A 98 -0.03 6.55 -7.20
N VAL A 99 0.60 6.18 -6.08
CA VAL A 99 1.82 5.37 -6.07
C VAL A 99 1.43 3.89 -6.09
N GLY A 100 1.78 3.21 -7.19
CA GLY A 100 1.42 1.81 -7.44
C GLY A 100 -0.05 1.62 -7.84
N PRO A 101 -0.52 2.16 -8.98
CA PRO A 101 -1.91 2.05 -9.45
C PRO A 101 -2.25 0.63 -9.96
N GLY A 102 -2.27 -0.34 -9.04
CA GLY A 102 -2.76 -1.69 -9.27
C GLY A 102 -4.29 -1.74 -9.35
N VAL A 103 -4.88 -2.86 -8.94
CA VAL A 103 -6.35 -3.03 -8.96
C VAL A 103 -7.07 -1.95 -8.15
N LEU A 104 -6.65 -1.74 -6.89
CA LEU A 104 -7.27 -0.74 -6.01
C LEU A 104 -7.10 0.68 -6.54
N GLY A 105 -5.86 1.06 -6.90
CA GLY A 105 -5.56 2.41 -7.39
C GLY A 105 -6.37 2.78 -8.65
N ARG A 106 -6.59 1.83 -9.56
CA ARG A 106 -7.44 2.05 -10.75
C ARG A 106 -8.91 2.27 -10.40
N ILE A 107 -9.45 1.49 -9.48
CA ILE A 107 -10.84 1.65 -9.01
C ILE A 107 -11.02 3.02 -8.32
N VAL A 108 -10.03 3.44 -7.52
CA VAL A 108 -10.04 4.77 -6.89
C VAL A 108 -9.96 5.87 -7.96
N ALA A 109 -9.08 5.73 -8.94
CA ALA A 109 -8.93 6.69 -10.02
C ALA A 109 -10.25 6.89 -10.81
N GLU A 110 -10.90 5.80 -11.21
CA GLU A 110 -12.17 5.86 -11.92
C GLU A 110 -13.27 6.56 -11.11
N LYS A 111 -13.34 6.30 -9.80
CA LYS A 111 -14.31 6.96 -8.91
C LYS A 111 -13.97 8.43 -8.72
N TRP A 112 -12.69 8.75 -8.53
CA TRP A 112 -12.21 10.11 -8.35
C TRP A 112 -12.50 10.98 -9.57
N LEU A 113 -12.23 10.49 -10.79
CA LEU A 113 -12.57 11.19 -12.04
C LEU A 113 -14.08 11.40 -12.22
N LYS A 114 -14.92 10.48 -11.76
CA LYS A 114 -16.38 10.65 -11.82
C LYS A 114 -16.88 11.77 -10.91
N GLU A 115 -16.26 11.92 -9.74
CA GLU A 115 -16.63 12.95 -8.76
C GLU A 115 -15.92 14.28 -9.00
N HIS A 116 -14.73 14.25 -9.57
CA HIS A 116 -13.89 15.40 -9.90
C HIS A 116 -13.46 15.34 -11.39
N PRO A 117 -14.37 15.62 -12.35
CA PRO A 117 -14.07 15.47 -13.79
C PRO A 117 -12.94 16.37 -14.29
N GLU A 118 -12.65 17.46 -13.57
CA GLU A 118 -11.58 18.40 -13.89
C GLU A 118 -10.23 18.01 -13.27
N SER A 119 -10.20 16.98 -12.41
CA SER A 119 -8.96 16.50 -11.81
C SER A 119 -8.13 15.71 -12.82
N ARG A 120 -6.81 15.79 -12.66
CA ARG A 120 -5.86 14.92 -13.34
C ARG A 120 -5.34 13.88 -12.34
N ILE A 121 -5.29 12.64 -12.80
CA ILE A 121 -4.77 11.53 -12.00
C ILE A 121 -3.44 11.08 -12.57
N TYR A 122 -2.45 11.04 -11.69
CA TYR A 122 -1.08 10.66 -12.01
C TYR A 122 -0.78 9.30 -11.39
N GLY A 123 -0.20 8.38 -12.15
CA GLY A 123 0.10 7.03 -11.71
C GLY A 123 1.60 6.75 -11.70
N LEU A 124 2.20 6.54 -10.53
CA LEU A 124 3.60 6.14 -10.45
C LEU A 124 3.75 4.62 -10.48
N THR A 125 4.52 4.13 -11.43
CA THR A 125 4.81 2.70 -11.60
C THR A 125 6.32 2.43 -11.60
N LEU A 126 6.69 1.18 -11.30
CA LEU A 126 8.08 0.73 -11.43
C LEU A 126 8.43 0.31 -12.86
N THR A 127 7.44 -0.15 -13.64
CA THR A 127 7.59 -0.62 -15.01
C THR A 127 6.55 0.03 -15.92
N THR A 128 6.74 -0.07 -17.23
CA THR A 128 5.81 0.45 -18.24
C THR A 128 4.73 -0.55 -18.65
N ASP A 129 4.77 -1.79 -18.13
CA ASP A 129 3.95 -2.93 -18.58
C ASP A 129 2.44 -2.65 -18.65
N HIS A 130 1.96 -1.74 -17.81
CA HIS A 130 0.54 -1.43 -17.66
C HIS A 130 0.18 0.00 -18.10
N HIS A 131 1.11 0.76 -18.68
CA HIS A 131 0.89 2.17 -19.03
C HIS A 131 -0.28 2.37 -20.00
N ASP A 132 -0.38 1.54 -21.04
CA ASP A 132 -1.47 1.62 -22.02
C ASP A 132 -2.85 1.43 -21.36
N GLU A 133 -2.95 0.54 -20.38
CA GLU A 133 -4.18 0.31 -19.64
C GLU A 133 -4.49 1.48 -18.70
N LEU A 134 -3.48 2.10 -18.09
CA LEU A 134 -3.64 3.27 -17.22
C LEU A 134 -4.12 4.48 -18.03
N ILE A 135 -3.53 4.72 -19.21
CA ILE A 135 -3.92 5.81 -20.12
C ILE A 135 -5.38 5.67 -20.54
N LYS A 136 -5.84 4.45 -20.87
CA LYS A 136 -7.25 4.18 -21.20
C LYS A 136 -8.22 4.50 -20.07
N LEU A 137 -7.76 4.47 -18.82
CA LEU A 137 -8.54 4.82 -17.63
C LEU A 137 -8.43 6.31 -17.26
N GLY A 138 -7.78 7.13 -18.09
CA GLY A 138 -7.57 8.56 -17.81
C GLY A 138 -6.49 8.83 -16.76
N ILE A 139 -5.64 7.85 -16.47
CA ILE A 139 -4.49 8.01 -15.56
C ILE A 139 -3.28 8.35 -16.42
N VAL A 140 -2.53 9.38 -16.04
CA VAL A 140 -1.25 9.77 -16.65
C VAL A 140 -0.13 8.97 -15.96
N PRO A 141 0.38 7.89 -16.59
CA PRO A 141 1.39 7.06 -15.94
C PRO A 141 2.77 7.70 -16.05
N SER A 142 3.63 7.43 -15.07
CA SER A 142 5.03 7.82 -15.10
C SER A 142 5.86 6.82 -14.32
N LEU A 143 7.11 6.64 -14.74
CA LEU A 143 8.04 5.82 -13.98
C LEU A 143 8.46 6.53 -12.70
N LYS A 144 8.73 5.74 -11.66
CA LYS A 144 9.37 6.22 -10.44
C LYS A 144 10.68 6.94 -10.77
N GLY A 145 10.93 8.08 -10.12
CA GLY A 145 12.12 8.91 -10.36
C GLY A 145 12.03 9.78 -11.62
N SER A 146 10.86 9.88 -12.25
CA SER A 146 10.62 10.85 -13.33
C SER A 146 10.71 12.30 -12.84
N CYS A 147 10.96 13.24 -13.76
CA CYS A 147 11.03 14.66 -13.44
C CYS A 147 9.74 15.18 -12.78
N MET A 148 8.58 14.60 -13.11
CA MET A 148 7.29 14.96 -12.54
C MET A 148 7.29 14.95 -11.01
N THR A 149 7.79 13.88 -10.39
CA THR A 149 7.85 13.73 -8.92
C THR A 149 8.98 14.51 -8.27
N GLN A 150 9.91 15.02 -9.07
CA GLN A 150 11.01 15.85 -8.59
C GLN A 150 10.65 17.33 -8.59
N THR A 151 9.70 17.74 -9.44
CA THR A 151 9.38 19.16 -9.67
C THR A 151 8.02 19.56 -9.10
N HIS A 152 7.06 18.64 -8.99
CA HIS A 152 5.69 18.95 -8.59
C HIS A 152 5.29 18.22 -7.31
N LYS A 153 4.52 18.90 -6.46
CA LYS A 153 3.82 18.32 -5.31
C LYS A 153 2.32 18.31 -5.57
N PHE A 154 1.63 17.34 -4.98
CA PHE A 154 0.21 17.10 -5.19
C PHE A 154 -0.58 17.37 -3.90
N PRO A 155 -1.83 17.86 -3.99
CA PRO A 155 -2.72 17.99 -2.83
C PRO A 155 -3.23 16.64 -2.35
N ASN A 156 -3.44 15.68 -3.26
CA ASN A 156 -3.88 14.35 -2.88
C ASN A 156 -2.85 13.32 -3.31
N VAL A 157 -2.40 12.49 -2.37
CA VAL A 157 -1.43 11.41 -2.62
C VAL A 157 -1.96 10.13 -2.00
N MET A 158 -2.08 9.07 -2.82
CA MET A 158 -2.45 7.73 -2.38
C MET A 158 -1.29 6.77 -2.62
N PHE A 159 -0.81 6.12 -1.57
CA PHE A 159 0.18 5.06 -1.64
C PHE A 159 -0.48 3.69 -1.48
N CYS A 160 -0.46 2.89 -2.55
CA CYS A 160 -1.03 1.53 -2.56
C CYS A 160 -0.13 0.47 -3.20
N ALA A 161 1.17 0.76 -3.29
CA ALA A 161 2.16 -0.20 -3.72
C ALA A 161 2.45 -1.25 -2.61
N PRO A 162 2.48 -2.56 -2.93
CA PRO A 162 2.77 -3.59 -1.94
C PRO A 162 4.27 -3.64 -1.57
N PRO A 163 4.62 -4.10 -0.34
CA PRO A 163 5.99 -4.19 0.15
C PRO A 163 6.76 -5.40 -0.41
N THR A 164 6.68 -5.64 -1.73
CA THR A 164 7.21 -6.86 -2.36
C THR A 164 8.40 -6.65 -3.27
N ARG A 165 8.58 -5.44 -3.81
CA ARG A 165 9.54 -5.20 -4.90
C ARG A 165 10.69 -4.26 -4.50
N ASN A 166 10.62 -3.63 -3.34
CA ASN A 166 11.62 -2.69 -2.86
C ASN A 166 12.12 -3.11 -1.46
N PRO A 167 13.45 -3.34 -1.28
CA PRO A 167 14.01 -3.66 0.03
C PRO A 167 13.89 -2.50 1.02
N ASP A 168 13.88 -1.24 0.55
CA ASP A 168 13.63 -0.05 1.36
C ASP A 168 12.22 0.48 1.14
N TYR A 169 11.24 -0.33 1.57
CA TYR A 169 9.83 0.07 1.54
C TYR A 169 9.53 1.30 2.40
N PRO A 170 10.11 1.48 3.62
CA PRO A 170 9.94 2.71 4.38
C PRO A 170 10.45 3.95 3.66
N GLY A 171 11.62 3.87 2.99
CA GLY A 171 12.14 4.95 2.18
C GLY A 171 11.24 5.31 1.00
N GLU A 172 10.62 4.31 0.36
CA GLU A 172 9.64 4.54 -0.72
C GLU A 172 8.39 5.28 -0.26
N VAL A 173 7.86 4.92 0.92
CA VAL A 173 6.71 5.64 1.48
C VAL A 173 7.13 7.07 1.88
N ARG A 174 8.33 7.24 2.43
CA ARG A 174 8.88 8.57 2.72
C ARG A 174 8.97 9.44 1.47
N GLU A 175 9.49 8.90 0.38
CA GLU A 175 9.55 9.60 -0.91
C GLU A 175 8.15 10.00 -1.39
N ALA A 176 7.15 9.12 -1.23
CA ALA A 176 5.77 9.46 -1.55
C ALA A 176 5.22 10.59 -0.66
N THR A 177 5.55 10.62 0.64
CA THR A 177 5.13 11.73 1.52
C THR A 177 5.75 13.07 1.10
N LEU A 178 6.93 13.08 0.47
CA LEU A 178 7.55 14.31 -0.05
C LEU A 178 6.85 14.86 -1.31
N ASN A 179 6.14 14.00 -2.04
CA ASN A 179 5.29 14.41 -3.16
C ASN A 179 3.98 15.06 -2.70
N TRP A 180 3.67 15.05 -1.40
CA TRP A 180 2.50 15.71 -0.85
C TRP A 180 2.83 17.17 -0.49
N ASN A 181 1.98 18.11 -0.90
CA ASN A 181 2.16 19.53 -0.58
C ASN A 181 1.68 19.89 0.84
N GLY A 182 0.97 19.00 1.53
CA GLY A 182 0.39 19.19 2.87
C GLY A 182 -1.04 19.75 2.86
N GLU A 183 -1.55 20.16 1.70
CA GLU A 183 -2.98 20.43 1.48
C GLU A 183 -3.70 19.12 1.15
N GLY A 184 -5.04 19.08 1.14
CA GLY A 184 -5.76 17.85 0.79
C GLY A 184 -5.44 16.68 1.72
N SER A 185 -5.06 15.53 1.15
CA SER A 185 -4.87 14.26 1.89
C SER A 185 -3.70 13.40 1.39
N PHE A 186 -2.90 12.88 2.32
CA PHE A 186 -2.04 11.72 2.09
C PHE A 186 -2.69 10.46 2.64
N LEU A 187 -2.81 9.40 1.83
CA LEU A 187 -3.44 8.14 2.19
C LEU A 187 -2.50 6.95 1.94
N PHE A 188 -2.28 6.12 2.95
CA PHE A 188 -1.54 4.87 2.85
C PHE A 188 -2.48 3.66 3.03
N THR A 189 -2.46 2.72 2.08
CA THR A 189 -3.25 1.50 2.22
C THR A 189 -2.45 0.43 2.96
N SER A 190 -2.76 0.21 4.23
CA SER A 190 -2.09 -0.80 5.05
C SER A 190 -2.87 -2.13 5.06
N SER A 191 -2.66 -2.91 6.10
CA SER A 191 -3.28 -4.20 6.38
C SER A 191 -3.70 -4.25 7.84
N SER A 192 -4.57 -5.20 8.21
CA SER A 192 -4.89 -5.49 9.61
C SER A 192 -3.81 -6.33 10.31
N ALA A 193 -2.74 -6.71 9.61
CA ALA A 193 -1.64 -7.49 10.16
C ALA A 193 -1.01 -6.89 11.43
N PRO A 194 -0.84 -5.55 11.56
CA PRO A 194 -0.27 -4.94 12.76
C PRO A 194 -1.07 -5.15 14.04
N TYR A 195 -2.39 -5.33 14.01
CA TYR A 195 -3.19 -5.51 15.23
C TYR A 195 -2.85 -6.81 15.97
N ASP A 196 -2.59 -6.76 17.27
CA ASP A 196 -2.26 -7.93 18.09
C ASP A 196 -3.52 -8.65 18.60
N CYS A 197 -4.03 -9.54 17.76
CA CYS A 197 -5.35 -10.15 17.94
C CYS A 197 -5.35 -11.45 17.14
N ASN A 198 -5.24 -12.59 17.83
CA ASN A 198 -5.01 -13.90 17.23
C ASN A 198 -5.83 -15.00 17.90
N ASP A 199 -6.90 -14.61 18.57
CA ASP A 199 -7.78 -15.43 19.42
C ASP A 199 -9.25 -15.36 18.96
N ASN A 200 -9.50 -14.88 17.73
CA ASN A 200 -10.82 -14.51 17.21
C ASN A 200 -11.52 -13.38 18.00
N GLY A 201 -10.77 -12.60 18.77
CA GLY A 201 -11.26 -11.40 19.45
C GLY A 201 -11.74 -10.32 18.48
N SER A 202 -12.52 -9.38 19.03
CA SER A 202 -12.90 -8.15 18.34
C SER A 202 -11.70 -7.23 18.25
N CYS A 203 -11.57 -6.57 17.11
CA CYS A 203 -10.42 -5.78 16.73
C CYS A 203 -10.91 -4.48 16.07
N ASP A 204 -10.54 -3.34 16.63
CA ASP A 204 -10.89 -1.99 16.16
C ASP A 204 -9.62 -1.12 15.99
N GLU A 205 -9.77 0.16 15.64
CA GLU A 205 -8.66 1.08 15.43
C GLU A 205 -7.85 1.40 16.70
N ASN A 206 -8.36 1.06 17.90
CA ASN A 206 -7.67 1.26 19.17
C ASN A 206 -6.98 -0.01 19.67
N THR A 207 -7.13 -1.12 18.95
CA THR A 207 -6.51 -2.39 19.31
C THR A 207 -4.99 -2.26 19.28
N PRO A 208 -4.27 -2.75 20.30
CA PRO A 208 -2.81 -2.67 20.34
C PRO A 208 -2.15 -3.30 19.11
N VAL A 209 -1.03 -2.75 18.68
CA VAL A 209 -0.20 -3.34 17.63
C VAL A 209 0.72 -4.42 18.19
N VAL A 210 1.12 -5.38 17.35
CA VAL A 210 2.07 -6.42 17.73
C VAL A 210 3.42 -5.82 18.13
N PRO A 211 4.12 -6.40 19.12
CA PRO A 211 5.49 -5.98 19.43
C PRO A 211 6.42 -6.17 18.23
N LEU A 212 7.34 -5.23 18.06
CA LEU A 212 8.40 -5.34 17.05
C LEU A 212 9.23 -6.62 17.27
N GLY A 213 9.64 -7.26 16.17
CA GLY A 213 10.42 -8.49 16.18
C GLY A 213 9.58 -9.75 16.00
N ARG A 214 8.25 -9.65 15.99
CA ARG A 214 7.35 -10.80 15.73
C ARG A 214 7.43 -11.28 14.29
N SER A 215 7.58 -10.35 13.34
CA SER A 215 7.62 -10.64 11.92
C SER A 215 8.24 -9.47 11.16
N PRO A 216 9.30 -9.68 10.35
CA PRO A 216 9.92 -8.61 9.58
C PRO A 216 8.92 -7.84 8.69
N LYS A 217 7.95 -8.56 8.11
CA LYS A 217 6.90 -7.94 7.28
C LYS A 217 5.98 -7.04 8.09
N THR A 218 5.60 -7.46 9.30
CA THR A 218 4.69 -6.68 10.16
C THR A 218 5.42 -5.50 10.78
N ASP A 219 6.68 -5.68 11.17
CA ASP A 219 7.54 -4.61 11.67
C ASP A 219 7.72 -3.50 10.62
N THR A 220 7.92 -3.87 9.35
CA THR A 220 7.95 -2.91 8.24
C THR A 220 6.65 -2.11 8.13
N LEU A 221 5.48 -2.76 8.24
CA LEU A 221 4.19 -2.07 8.19
C LEU A 221 4.00 -1.12 9.37
N ILE A 222 4.34 -1.53 10.59
CA ILE A 222 4.27 -0.67 11.79
C ILE A 222 5.14 0.57 11.63
N ASN A 223 6.37 0.39 11.14
CA ASN A 223 7.29 1.50 10.91
C ASN A 223 6.77 2.48 9.84
N VAL A 224 6.14 1.95 8.78
CA VAL A 224 5.54 2.76 7.72
C VAL A 224 4.31 3.50 8.21
N GLU A 225 3.39 2.84 8.92
CA GLU A 225 2.20 3.49 9.48
C GLU A 225 2.60 4.65 10.39
N LYS A 226 3.60 4.44 11.25
CA LYS A 226 4.15 5.50 12.10
C LYS A 226 4.69 6.67 11.27
N LEU A 227 5.48 6.40 10.23
CA LEU A 227 6.02 7.43 9.34
C LEU A 227 4.91 8.25 8.68
N VAL A 228 3.86 7.58 8.20
CA VAL A 228 2.72 8.23 7.55
C VAL A 228 1.95 9.10 8.53
N LEU A 229 1.70 8.62 9.75
CA LEU A 229 1.01 9.38 10.79
C LEU A 229 1.84 10.59 11.24
N GLU A 230 3.16 10.44 11.39
CA GLU A 230 4.09 11.55 11.69
C GLU A 230 4.11 12.61 10.58
N ALA A 231 3.92 12.21 9.32
CA ALA A 231 3.77 13.11 8.19
C ALA A 231 2.38 13.78 8.11
N GLY A 232 1.42 13.39 8.95
CA GLY A 232 0.04 13.89 8.92
C GLY A 232 -0.89 13.14 7.96
N GLY A 233 -0.46 12.02 7.38
CA GLY A 233 -1.30 11.19 6.50
C GLY A 233 -2.27 10.28 7.24
N CYS A 234 -3.15 9.61 6.48
CA CYS A 234 -4.10 8.62 6.96
C CYS A 234 -3.76 7.19 6.52
N VAL A 235 -4.25 6.20 7.27
CA VAL A 235 -4.10 4.77 6.96
C VAL A 235 -5.47 4.10 6.74
N ASP A 236 -5.61 3.28 5.69
CA ASP A 236 -6.87 2.62 5.26
C ASP A 236 -6.67 1.15 4.81
N ALA A 237 -7.73 0.33 4.88
CA ALA A 237 -7.83 -1.04 4.35
C ALA A 237 -8.73 -1.22 3.09
N ALA A 238 -9.22 -0.13 2.46
CA ALA A 238 -9.80 0.02 1.11
C ALA A 238 -11.33 0.18 0.96
N SER A 239 -11.73 0.69 -0.22
CA SER A 239 -13.04 1.29 -0.64
C SER A 239 -13.46 2.57 0.09
N LEU A 240 -12.90 2.77 1.26
CA LEU A 240 -12.94 3.97 2.08
C LEU A 240 -12.09 5.12 1.53
N SER A 241 -11.10 4.79 0.71
CA SER A 241 -10.05 5.70 0.24
C SER A 241 -10.57 7.01 -0.35
N VAL A 242 -11.57 6.96 -1.23
CA VAL A 242 -12.19 8.17 -1.83
C VAL A 242 -12.84 9.05 -0.75
N THR A 243 -13.49 8.44 0.24
CA THR A 243 -14.17 9.20 1.30
C THR A 243 -13.15 9.90 2.20
N ILE A 244 -12.04 9.23 2.54
CA ILE A 244 -10.95 9.83 3.33
C ILE A 244 -10.33 10.99 2.56
N LEU A 245 -9.98 10.78 1.29
CA LEU A 245 -9.38 11.82 0.43
C LEU A 245 -10.27 13.05 0.33
N LYS A 246 -11.59 12.89 0.27
CA LYS A 246 -12.55 14.03 0.21
C LYS A 246 -12.66 14.79 1.52
N LYS A 247 -12.54 14.11 2.65
CA LYS A 247 -12.78 14.69 3.97
C LYS A 247 -11.53 15.39 4.54
N ASN A 248 -10.37 15.22 3.92
CA ASN A 248 -9.12 15.86 4.34
C ASN A 248 -8.75 15.60 5.80
N PHE A 249 -8.93 14.36 6.24
CA PHE A 249 -8.46 13.93 7.56
C PHE A 249 -6.94 13.78 7.56
N HIS A 250 -6.31 14.17 8.67
CA HIS A 250 -4.87 14.07 8.88
C HIS A 250 -4.56 13.27 10.14
N GLY A 251 -3.53 12.42 10.08
CA GLY A 251 -3.03 11.66 11.23
C GLY A 251 -4.03 10.66 11.81
N ARG A 252 -4.89 10.06 10.97
CA ARG A 252 -5.93 9.12 11.41
C ARG A 252 -5.73 7.72 10.85
N ILE A 253 -6.12 6.72 11.63
CA ILE A 253 -6.23 5.33 11.18
C ILE A 253 -7.73 5.03 11.01
N PHE A 254 -8.08 4.42 9.89
CA PHE A 254 -9.42 3.94 9.61
C PHE A 254 -9.40 2.47 9.21
N LEU A 255 -10.47 1.74 9.53
CA LEU A 255 -10.60 0.32 9.27
C LEU A 255 -11.61 0.02 8.16
N GLY A 256 -11.13 -0.41 7.00
CA GLY A 256 -11.98 -0.91 5.92
C GLY A 256 -12.38 -2.37 6.15
N CYS A 257 -13.63 -2.64 6.53
CA CYS A 257 -14.22 -3.98 6.56
C CYS A 257 -15.75 -3.91 6.36
N ASP A 258 -16.42 -5.07 6.29
CA ASP A 258 -17.88 -5.16 6.12
C ASP A 258 -18.65 -5.34 7.45
N ASN A 259 -17.95 -5.35 8.59
CA ASN A 259 -18.49 -5.69 9.93
C ASN A 259 -19.18 -7.07 10.03
N SER A 260 -18.99 -7.96 9.05
CA SER A 260 -19.56 -9.31 9.03
C SER A 260 -18.42 -10.33 9.05
N PRO A 261 -17.68 -10.47 10.17
CA PRO A 261 -16.51 -11.34 10.21
C PRO A 261 -16.91 -12.80 9.97
N LEU A 262 -16.25 -13.44 9.01
CA LEU A 262 -16.46 -14.83 8.64
C LEU A 262 -15.20 -15.67 8.77
N SER A 263 -15.40 -16.93 9.12
CA SER A 263 -14.39 -17.94 9.07
C SER A 263 -14.01 -18.36 7.67
N ARG A 264 -12.78 -18.84 7.51
CA ARG A 264 -12.34 -19.45 6.26
C ARG A 264 -13.32 -20.55 5.86
N GLN A 265 -13.76 -21.35 6.85
CA GLN A 265 -14.74 -22.41 6.67
C GLN A 265 -16.10 -21.85 6.21
N GLU A 266 -16.65 -20.84 6.91
CA GLU A 266 -17.92 -20.20 6.54
C GLU A 266 -17.86 -19.54 5.15
N VAL A 267 -16.74 -18.91 4.77
CA VAL A 267 -16.52 -18.39 3.42
C VAL A 267 -16.62 -19.50 2.37
N MET A 268 -15.98 -20.65 2.61
CA MET A 268 -16.05 -21.78 1.69
C MET A 268 -17.45 -22.42 1.64
N GLU A 269 -18.16 -22.46 2.77
CA GLU A 269 -19.55 -22.91 2.83
C GLU A 269 -20.48 -21.98 2.05
N LEU A 270 -20.29 -20.67 2.16
CA LEU A 270 -21.02 -19.68 1.36
C LEU A 270 -20.72 -19.82 -0.14
N PHE A 271 -19.46 -20.05 -0.51
CA PHE A 271 -19.11 -20.35 -1.90
C PHE A 271 -19.82 -21.60 -2.42
N ASN A 272 -19.76 -22.71 -1.69
CA ASN A 272 -20.44 -23.95 -2.05
C ASN A 272 -21.96 -23.75 -2.17
N LYS A 273 -22.57 -23.02 -1.22
CA LYS A 273 -24.00 -22.72 -1.21
C LYS A 273 -24.42 -21.81 -2.37
N SER A 274 -23.54 -20.91 -2.81
CA SER A 274 -23.84 -19.96 -3.89
C SER A 274 -24.11 -20.63 -5.24
N GLY A 275 -23.58 -21.84 -5.46
CA GLY A 275 -23.69 -22.56 -6.75
C GLY A 275 -22.95 -21.89 -7.91
N LYS A 276 -22.21 -20.80 -7.68
CA LYS A 276 -21.52 -20.01 -8.73
C LYS A 276 -20.24 -20.67 -9.26
N TYR A 277 -19.77 -21.71 -8.57
CA TYR A 277 -18.53 -22.39 -8.89
C TYR A 277 -18.78 -23.89 -9.05
N SER A 278 -18.23 -24.48 -10.11
CA SER A 278 -18.42 -25.89 -10.44
C SER A 278 -17.63 -26.84 -9.53
N LYS A 279 -16.46 -26.39 -9.05
CA LYS A 279 -15.65 -27.14 -8.09
C LYS A 279 -16.16 -26.90 -6.67
N LYS A 280 -16.33 -27.98 -5.92
CA LYS A 280 -16.70 -27.93 -4.51
C LYS A 280 -15.45 -27.86 -3.64
N PHE A 281 -15.57 -27.16 -2.53
CA PHE A 281 -14.53 -27.17 -1.50
C PHE A 281 -14.47 -28.54 -0.82
N GLU A 282 -13.29 -29.17 -0.87
CA GLU A 282 -13.05 -30.52 -0.31
C GLU A 282 -12.42 -30.47 1.10
N GLY A 283 -11.85 -29.33 1.49
CA GLY A 283 -11.22 -29.16 2.81
C GLY A 283 -9.96 -28.30 2.76
N PHE A 284 -9.52 -27.84 3.92
CA PHE A 284 -8.24 -27.12 4.06
C PHE A 284 -7.08 -28.10 4.21
N THR A 285 -5.93 -27.76 3.63
CA THR A 285 -4.68 -28.54 3.76
C THR A 285 -3.97 -28.35 5.10
N GLY A 286 -4.46 -27.46 5.97
CA GLY A 286 -3.84 -27.17 7.27
C GLY A 286 -4.77 -26.51 8.28
N THR A 287 -4.82 -27.09 9.49
CA THR A 287 -5.70 -26.68 10.59
C THR A 287 -4.95 -26.20 11.84
N THR A 288 -3.62 -26.11 11.82
CA THR A 288 -2.78 -25.86 13.02
C THR A 288 -2.26 -24.42 13.19
N GLY A 289 -2.57 -23.47 12.29
CA GLY A 289 -2.17 -22.06 12.45
C GLY A 289 -2.94 -21.25 13.51
N PRO A 290 -2.53 -19.99 13.80
CA PRO A 290 -3.22 -19.12 14.75
C PRO A 290 -4.68 -18.84 14.35
N LEU A 291 -5.51 -18.45 15.32
CA LEU A 291 -6.87 -18.01 15.05
C LEU A 291 -6.86 -16.62 14.39
N GLY A 292 -7.97 -16.27 13.74
CA GLY A 292 -8.11 -14.99 13.05
C GLY A 292 -8.44 -13.85 14.01
N LYS A 293 -8.91 -12.74 13.44
CA LYS A 293 -9.42 -11.57 14.16
C LYS A 293 -10.75 -11.12 13.57
N LYS A 294 -11.62 -10.52 14.38
CA LYS A 294 -12.91 -9.97 13.95
C LYS A 294 -12.81 -8.45 13.89
N LEU A 295 -12.65 -7.92 12.69
CA LEU A 295 -12.54 -6.48 12.49
C LEU A 295 -13.88 -5.77 12.69
N ASN A 296 -13.85 -4.62 13.34
CA ASN A 296 -14.99 -3.75 13.62
C ASN A 296 -14.66 -2.30 13.21
N ASN A 297 -15.45 -1.75 12.29
CA ASN A 297 -15.26 -0.40 11.78
C ASN A 297 -16.41 0.57 12.11
N LEU A 298 -17.20 0.30 13.15
CA LEU A 298 -18.29 1.18 13.58
C LEU A 298 -17.81 2.63 13.81
N LYS A 299 -16.59 2.82 14.34
CA LYS A 299 -15.97 4.13 14.52
C LYS A 299 -15.70 4.80 13.17
N THR A 300 -15.04 4.10 12.25
CA THR A 300 -14.81 4.56 10.88
C THR A 300 -16.12 4.99 10.19
N CYS A 301 -17.17 4.16 10.29
CA CYS A 301 -18.49 4.48 9.72
C CYS A 301 -19.09 5.75 10.33
N ALA A 302 -19.06 5.88 11.66
CA ALA A 302 -19.61 7.04 12.36
C ALA A 302 -18.87 8.35 12.03
N GLU A 303 -17.54 8.30 11.93
CA GLU A 303 -16.74 9.49 11.66
C GLU A 303 -16.81 9.95 10.20
N LEU A 304 -16.87 9.00 9.26
CA LEU A 304 -16.85 9.31 7.83
C LEU A 304 -18.24 9.46 7.21
N GLY A 305 -19.29 9.00 7.91
CA GLY A 305 -20.61 8.82 7.31
C GLY A 305 -20.57 7.83 6.14
N TRP A 306 -19.73 6.80 6.26
CA TRP A 306 -19.43 5.83 5.21
C TRP A 306 -19.96 4.45 5.60
N GLU A 307 -20.43 3.71 4.61
CA GLU A 307 -20.84 2.31 4.77
C GLU A 307 -20.26 1.45 3.63
N PRO A 308 -19.93 0.18 3.89
CA PRO A 308 -19.49 -0.73 2.84
C PRO A 308 -20.60 -0.95 1.82
N LYS A 309 -20.25 -0.88 0.52
CA LYS A 309 -21.21 -1.13 -0.58
C LYS A 309 -21.92 -2.48 -0.44
N TYR A 310 -21.20 -3.48 0.07
CA TYR A 310 -21.75 -4.79 0.41
C TYR A 310 -21.55 -5.00 1.91
N PRO A 311 -22.63 -5.05 2.72
CA PRO A 311 -22.55 -5.17 4.18
C PRO A 311 -22.19 -6.59 4.64
N SER A 312 -22.08 -7.55 3.72
CA SER A 312 -21.51 -8.86 4.01
C SER A 312 -20.99 -9.53 2.76
N PHE A 313 -20.05 -10.45 2.94
CA PHE A 313 -19.60 -11.35 1.88
C PHE A 313 -20.73 -12.14 1.21
N ALA A 314 -21.76 -12.55 1.96
CA ALA A 314 -22.88 -13.30 1.40
C ALA A 314 -23.68 -12.45 0.39
N GLN A 315 -23.97 -11.21 0.73
CA GLN A 315 -24.62 -10.28 -0.20
C GLN A 315 -23.73 -9.94 -1.39
N PHE A 316 -22.42 -9.78 -1.18
CA PHE A 316 -21.49 -9.63 -2.29
C PHE A 316 -21.58 -10.82 -3.26
N LEU A 317 -21.56 -12.05 -2.73
CA LEU A 317 -21.66 -13.25 -3.57
C LEU A 317 -22.92 -13.23 -4.41
N GLU A 318 -24.08 -12.83 -3.88
CA GLU A 318 -25.33 -12.74 -4.65
C GLU A 318 -25.21 -11.84 -5.89
N THR A 319 -24.38 -10.79 -5.83
CA THR A 319 -24.20 -9.84 -6.95
C THR A 319 -23.32 -10.36 -8.10
N LEU A 320 -22.52 -11.40 -7.86
CA LEU A 320 -21.69 -12.01 -8.90
C LEU A 320 -22.58 -12.63 -9.99
N LYS A 321 -22.27 -12.44 -11.26
CA LYS A 321 -23.01 -13.09 -12.37
C LYS A 321 -22.32 -14.36 -12.80
#